data_AF-A0A1M6TYP4-F1
#
_entry.id   AF-A0A1M6TYP4-F1
#
_cell.length_a   1.000
_cell.length_b   1.000
_cell.length_c   1.000
_cell.angle_alpha   90.00
_cell.angle_beta   90.00
_cell.angle_gamma   90.00
#
_symmetry.space_group_name_H-M   'P 1'
#
loop_
_entity.id
_entity.type
_entity.pdbx_description
1 polymer ?
#
loop_
_entity_poly.entity_id
_entity_poly.type
_entity_poly.pdbx_seq_one_letter_code
_entity_poly.pdbx_strand_id
1 'polypeptide(L)'
;MRGDAPDERRIAAEIEERVRSGRLGPGDRLTVGPGLAARFGMDVALLRSAVRVLEDSGLIRLVPGEPDEVEILPFSTTALRRAIARLAAMETLGLADLVRFRILLEGWAYQLAARRASPADLAELDEALAAMAAAVPEGPAAFAVADVAFHRVMARASGDEMLQVCHEAVRDVVTGLISHRLTTAGGRPELLVKALDLHVDLLAAVRAGDGEAASRLARRSMRVYLSAMADEGERARPALVAPLATTSADDVLELLDVAADTGAPLWLNGGWAVDALLGAQTRQHGDVDVVVPVEHAAGLVVALAERGYAARPGARAENIVLGDPRGRAVDVHVVELDEHGNGWHGPTEVYPAAALTGAAGTIAGRAVRCIAPQWLVQFHTGYRVDVDDWHDVAALCDRFDLPVPPDYARFRASGHREGLRRPPRS
;
A
#
# COMPACT_ATOMS: atom_id res chain seq x y z
N MET A 1 -7.99 53.72 10.31
CA MET A 1 -8.13 52.98 9.04
C MET A 1 -8.27 51.50 9.36
N ARG A 2 -9.51 50.99 9.45
CA ARG A 2 -9.81 49.56 9.51
C ARG A 2 -10.24 49.17 8.10
N GLY A 3 -9.48 48.31 7.43
CA GLY A 3 -9.85 47.80 6.11
C GLY A 3 -10.98 46.79 6.26
N ASP A 4 -12.16 47.13 5.74
CA ASP A 4 -13.27 46.20 5.53
C ASP A 4 -12.79 45.00 4.72
N ALA A 5 -13.21 43.78 5.10
CA ALA A 5 -13.13 42.66 4.18
C ALA A 5 -14.07 42.96 2.99
N PRO A 6 -13.64 42.72 1.74
CA PRO A 6 -14.40 43.18 0.57
C PRO A 6 -15.76 42.47 0.49
N ASP A 7 -16.83 43.23 0.21
CA ASP A 7 -18.23 42.79 0.26
C ASP A 7 -18.50 41.45 -0.46
N GLU A 8 -17.74 41.14 -1.52
CA GLU A 8 -17.74 39.86 -2.26
C GLU A 8 -17.57 38.60 -1.39
N ARG A 9 -16.71 38.63 -0.36
CA ARG A 9 -16.48 37.45 0.52
C ARG A 9 -17.65 37.17 1.44
N ARG A 10 -18.37 38.23 1.86
CA ARG A 10 -19.58 38.08 2.69
C ARG A 10 -20.69 37.40 1.91
N ILE A 11 -20.80 37.73 0.62
CA ILE A 11 -21.82 37.20 -0.29
C ILE A 11 -21.54 35.74 -0.62
N ALA A 12 -20.27 35.41 -0.90
CA ALA A 12 -19.84 34.02 -1.04
C ALA A 12 -20.23 33.21 0.21
N ALA A 13 -19.95 33.72 1.41
CA ALA A 13 -20.32 33.07 2.67
C ALA A 13 -21.84 32.91 2.86
N GLU A 14 -22.66 33.85 2.38
CA GLU A 14 -24.12 33.74 2.44
C GLU A 14 -24.66 32.65 1.48
N ILE A 15 -24.12 32.56 0.27
CA ILE A 15 -24.49 31.50 -0.68
C ILE A 15 -24.02 30.14 -0.14
N GLU A 16 -22.81 30.06 0.42
CA GLU A 16 -22.32 28.88 1.13
C GLU A 16 -23.24 28.46 2.28
N GLU A 17 -23.76 29.40 3.07
CA GLU A 17 -24.73 29.11 4.14
C GLU A 17 -26.06 28.58 3.59
N ARG A 18 -26.55 29.10 2.46
CA ARG A 18 -27.75 28.57 1.81
C ARG A 18 -27.55 27.15 1.28
N VAL A 19 -26.36 26.84 0.76
CA VAL A 19 -26.01 25.47 0.37
C VAL A 19 -25.90 24.57 1.60
N ARG A 20 -25.18 25.01 2.64
CA ARG A 20 -25.00 24.27 3.91
C ARG A 20 -26.32 23.94 4.60
N SER A 21 -27.26 24.87 4.57
CA SER A 21 -28.60 24.73 5.17
C SER A 21 -29.61 23.98 4.29
N GLY A 22 -29.21 23.53 3.09
CA GLY A 22 -30.06 22.80 2.16
C GLY A 22 -31.12 23.66 1.45
N ARG A 23 -31.03 25.00 1.56
CA ARG A 23 -31.89 25.94 0.81
C ARG A 23 -31.50 26.06 -0.66
N LEU A 24 -30.28 25.66 -1.00
CA LEU A 24 -29.77 25.45 -2.35
C LEU A 24 -29.09 24.08 -2.39
N GLY A 25 -29.50 23.22 -3.32
CA GLY A 25 -28.96 21.88 -3.49
C GLY A 25 -28.09 21.75 -4.74
N PRO A 26 -27.26 20.69 -4.82
CA PRO A 26 -26.55 20.34 -6.05
C PRO A 26 -27.51 20.22 -7.24
N GLY A 27 -27.15 20.83 -8.37
CA GLY A 27 -27.97 20.89 -9.59
C GLY A 27 -28.90 22.12 -9.68
N ASP A 28 -29.13 22.85 -8.58
CA ASP A 28 -29.88 24.10 -8.62
C ASP A 28 -29.15 25.14 -9.48
N ARG A 29 -29.92 25.92 -10.26
CA ARG A 29 -29.38 27.01 -11.09
C ARG A 29 -29.67 28.37 -10.48
N LEU A 30 -28.71 29.29 -10.62
CA LEU A 30 -28.83 30.69 -10.23
C LEU A 30 -28.53 31.59 -11.42
N THR A 31 -29.51 32.42 -11.81
CA THR A 31 -29.33 33.47 -12.81
C THR A 31 -28.60 34.67 -12.20
N VAL A 32 -27.33 34.85 -12.57
CA VAL A 32 -26.46 35.97 -12.22
C VAL A 32 -26.88 37.22 -13.01
N GLY A 33 -27.78 38.01 -12.43
CA GLY A 33 -28.26 39.23 -13.06
C GLY A 33 -28.88 40.22 -12.08
N PRO A 34 -29.50 41.30 -12.59
CA PRO A 34 -30.08 42.37 -11.75
C PRO A 34 -31.08 41.87 -10.72
N GLY A 35 -31.87 40.85 -11.04
CA GLY A 35 -32.85 40.26 -10.12
C GLY A 35 -32.20 39.58 -8.92
N LEU A 36 -31.14 38.79 -9.15
CA LEU A 36 -30.38 38.16 -8.05
C LEU A 36 -29.60 39.20 -7.27
N ALA A 37 -28.98 40.17 -7.94
CA ALA A 37 -28.25 41.27 -7.30
C ALA A 37 -29.16 42.10 -6.37
N ALA A 38 -30.39 42.40 -6.80
CA ALA A 38 -31.39 43.09 -5.97
C ALA A 38 -31.78 42.27 -4.72
N ARG A 39 -31.89 40.94 -4.82
CA ARG A 39 -32.19 40.07 -3.67
C ARG A 39 -31.11 40.10 -2.59
N PHE A 40 -29.87 40.41 -2.97
CA PHE A 40 -28.75 40.60 -2.06
C PHE A 40 -28.41 42.08 -1.81
N GLY A 41 -29.17 43.02 -2.37
CA GLY A 41 -29.00 44.46 -2.18
C GLY A 41 -27.72 45.05 -2.80
N MET A 42 -27.28 44.54 -3.95
CA MET A 42 -25.99 44.92 -4.56
C MET A 42 -26.07 45.18 -6.07
N ASP A 43 -24.96 45.67 -6.63
CA ASP A 43 -24.76 45.75 -8.06
C ASP A 43 -24.37 44.39 -8.69
N VAL A 44 -24.60 44.27 -10.00
CA VAL A 44 -24.33 43.04 -10.76
C VAL A 44 -22.83 42.74 -10.86
N ALA A 45 -21.96 43.77 -10.79
CA ALA A 45 -20.52 43.58 -10.90
C ALA A 45 -19.95 42.88 -9.66
N LEU A 46 -20.40 43.28 -8.47
CA LEU A 46 -20.03 42.68 -7.20
C LEU A 46 -20.59 41.27 -7.05
N LEU A 47 -21.82 41.02 -7.52
CA LEU A 47 -22.38 39.68 -7.60
C LEU A 47 -21.52 38.76 -8.49
N ARG A 48 -21.07 39.27 -9.66
CA ARG A 48 -20.17 38.52 -10.55
C ARG A 48 -18.81 38.25 -9.90
N SER A 49 -18.27 39.16 -9.09
CA SER A 49 -17.05 38.91 -8.30
C SER A 49 -17.26 37.82 -7.24
N ALA A 50 -18.38 37.84 -6.51
CA ALA A 50 -18.71 36.81 -5.53
C ALA A 50 -18.90 35.43 -6.18
N VAL A 51 -19.57 35.39 -7.35
CA VAL A 51 -19.71 34.18 -8.17
C VAL A 51 -18.34 33.62 -8.58
N ARG A 52 -17.38 34.47 -8.98
CA ARG A 52 -16.01 34.01 -9.28
C ARG A 52 -15.32 33.41 -8.06
N VAL A 53 -15.50 33.98 -6.86
CA VAL A 53 -14.94 33.40 -5.63
C VAL A 53 -15.52 32.01 -5.35
N LEU A 54 -16.82 31.83 -5.57
CA LEU A 54 -17.52 30.54 -5.40
C LEU A 54 -17.16 29.52 -6.49
N GLU A 55 -16.90 29.98 -7.71
CA GLU A 55 -16.40 29.15 -8.81
C GLU A 55 -14.94 28.73 -8.54
N ASP A 56 -14.14 29.61 -7.95
CA ASP A 56 -12.78 29.33 -7.51
C ASP A 56 -12.73 28.30 -6.37
N SER A 57 -13.70 28.34 -5.46
CA SER A 57 -13.87 27.34 -4.39
C SER A 57 -14.51 26.02 -4.88
N GLY A 58 -15.04 26.00 -6.10
CA GLY A 58 -15.67 24.82 -6.69
C GLY A 58 -17.06 24.50 -6.13
N LEU A 59 -17.72 25.49 -5.51
CA LEU A 59 -19.11 25.37 -5.05
C LEU A 59 -20.11 25.52 -6.20
N ILE A 60 -19.74 26.29 -7.23
CA ILE A 60 -20.58 26.56 -8.40
C ILE A 60 -19.77 26.45 -9.69
N ARG A 61 -20.46 26.34 -10.83
CA ARG A 61 -19.87 26.35 -12.17
C ARG A 61 -20.75 27.10 -13.15
N LEU A 62 -20.15 27.84 -14.08
CA LEU A 62 -20.87 28.43 -15.22
C LEU A 62 -21.49 27.36 -16.14
N VAL A 63 -22.73 27.58 -16.56
CA VAL A 63 -23.42 26.70 -17.50
C VAL A 63 -22.91 26.99 -18.93
N PRO A 64 -22.38 26.00 -19.67
CA PRO A 64 -21.84 26.22 -21.01
C PRO A 64 -22.92 26.77 -21.96
N GLY A 65 -22.61 27.88 -22.63
CA GLY A 65 -23.55 28.55 -23.55
C GLY A 65 -24.56 29.48 -22.87
N GLU A 66 -24.60 29.53 -21.54
CA GLU A 66 -25.50 30.37 -20.75
C GLU A 66 -24.66 31.25 -19.78
N PRO A 67 -24.14 32.42 -20.23
CA PRO A 67 -23.09 33.17 -19.51
C PRO A 67 -23.52 33.78 -18.17
N ASP A 68 -24.82 33.91 -17.95
CA ASP A 68 -25.40 34.43 -16.71
C ASP A 68 -25.97 33.30 -15.83
N GLU A 69 -25.84 32.03 -16.22
CA GLU A 69 -26.35 30.91 -15.42
C GLU A 69 -25.20 30.17 -14.73
N VAL A 70 -25.35 29.96 -13.42
CA VAL A 70 -24.45 29.11 -12.64
C VAL A 70 -25.21 27.97 -11.99
N GLU A 71 -24.57 26.81 -11.91
CA GLU A 71 -25.10 25.61 -11.30
C GLU A 71 -24.38 25.34 -9.97
N ILE A 72 -25.14 25.03 -8.92
CA ILE A 72 -24.58 24.57 -7.64
C ILE A 72 -24.01 23.17 -7.84
N LEU A 73 -22.72 22.98 -7.52
CA LEU A 73 -22.05 21.70 -7.63
C LEU A 73 -22.24 20.86 -6.35
N PRO A 74 -22.16 19.53 -6.45
CA PRO A 74 -21.96 18.70 -5.26
C PRO A 74 -20.62 19.06 -4.60
N PHE A 75 -20.48 18.74 -3.32
CA PHE A 75 -19.20 18.86 -2.62
C PHE A 75 -18.09 18.19 -3.45
N SER A 76 -17.03 18.92 -3.75
CA SER A 76 -15.94 18.45 -4.60
C SER A 76 -14.58 18.68 -3.97
N THR A 77 -13.64 17.81 -4.33
CA THR A 77 -12.23 17.90 -3.93
C THR A 77 -11.47 19.01 -4.70
N THR A 78 -12.15 19.77 -5.57
CA THR A 78 -11.54 20.72 -6.52
C THR A 78 -10.69 21.79 -5.83
N ALA A 79 -11.18 22.42 -4.77
CA ALA A 79 -10.42 23.45 -4.06
C ALA A 79 -9.14 22.89 -3.42
N LEU A 80 -9.24 21.72 -2.78
CA LEU A 80 -8.11 21.04 -2.18
C LEU A 80 -7.09 20.62 -3.24
N ARG A 81 -7.55 20.01 -4.34
CA ARG A 81 -6.74 19.64 -5.50
C ARG A 81 -6.00 20.85 -6.07
N ARG A 82 -6.68 21.99 -6.26
CA ARG A 82 -6.08 23.25 -6.75
C ARG A 82 -5.00 23.76 -5.79
N ALA A 83 -5.25 23.72 -4.49
CA ALA A 83 -4.27 24.14 -3.48
C ALA A 83 -3.00 23.26 -3.53
N ILE A 84 -3.17 21.94 -3.56
CA ILE A 84 -2.05 20.99 -3.68
C ILE A 84 -1.30 21.18 -5.00
N ALA A 85 -2.01 21.34 -6.12
CA ALA A 85 -1.40 21.58 -7.43
C ALA A 85 -0.58 22.88 -7.47
N ARG A 86 -1.05 23.95 -6.82
CA ARG A 86 -0.29 25.21 -6.71
C ARG A 86 0.99 25.03 -5.91
N LEU A 87 0.94 24.32 -4.78
CA LEU A 87 2.13 24.00 -3.98
C LEU A 87 3.14 23.15 -4.76
N ALA A 88 2.65 22.22 -5.60
CA ALA A 88 3.50 21.42 -6.49
C ALA A 88 4.13 22.28 -7.60
N ALA A 89 3.36 23.16 -8.23
CA ALA A 89 3.85 24.06 -9.28
C ALA A 89 4.87 25.09 -8.77
N MET A 90 4.78 25.48 -7.50
CA MET A 90 5.75 26.34 -6.82
C MET A 90 6.96 25.56 -6.24
N GLU A 91 7.10 24.27 -6.58
CA GLU A 91 8.16 23.37 -6.10
C GLU A 91 8.24 23.25 -4.56
N THR A 92 7.19 23.65 -3.86
CA THR A 92 7.07 23.55 -2.40
C THR A 92 6.77 22.11 -1.98
N LEU A 93 6.02 21.37 -2.81
CA LEU A 93 5.79 19.93 -2.67
C LEU A 93 6.31 19.20 -3.91
N GLY A 94 7.30 18.32 -3.75
CA GLY A 94 7.78 17.50 -4.85
C GLY A 94 6.85 16.33 -5.15
N LEU A 95 7.01 15.69 -6.32
CA LEU A 95 6.27 14.47 -6.66
C LEU A 95 6.47 13.38 -5.60
N ALA A 96 7.70 13.21 -5.13
CA ALA A 96 8.04 12.26 -4.07
C ALA A 96 7.25 12.51 -2.77
N ASP A 97 6.99 13.77 -2.40
CA ASP A 97 6.25 14.12 -1.19
C ASP A 97 4.77 13.74 -1.32
N LEU A 98 4.18 14.02 -2.49
CA LEU A 98 2.80 13.65 -2.78
C LEU A 98 2.61 12.13 -2.87
N VAL A 99 3.54 11.42 -3.50
CA VAL A 99 3.51 9.94 -3.57
C VAL A 99 3.67 9.33 -2.17
N ARG A 100 4.54 9.86 -1.32
CA ARG A 100 4.66 9.43 0.08
C ARG A 100 3.37 9.63 0.85
N PHE A 101 2.70 10.77 0.69
CA PHE A 101 1.41 10.98 1.32
C PHE A 101 0.36 10.00 0.80
N ARG A 102 0.33 9.72 -0.52
CA ARG A 102 -0.54 8.68 -1.06
C ARG A 102 -0.22 7.30 -0.48
N ILE A 103 1.03 6.91 -0.29
CA ILE A 103 1.38 5.62 0.36
C ILE A 103 0.67 5.46 1.72
N LEU A 104 0.59 6.54 2.51
CA LEU A 104 -0.12 6.55 3.79
C LEU A 104 -1.64 6.42 3.60
N LEU A 105 -2.21 7.23 2.71
CA LEU A 105 -3.66 7.24 2.43
C LEU A 105 -4.14 5.90 1.85
N GLU A 106 -3.46 5.38 0.83
CA GLU A 106 -3.75 4.10 0.19
C GLU A 106 -3.61 2.97 1.21
N GLY A 107 -2.51 2.93 1.97
CA GLY A 107 -2.29 1.91 2.99
C GLY A 107 -3.44 1.82 3.99
N TRP A 108 -3.99 2.96 4.42
CA TRP A 108 -5.13 3.00 5.33
C TRP A 108 -6.46 2.67 4.62
N ALA A 109 -6.65 3.17 3.40
CA ALA A 109 -7.87 2.93 2.62
C ALA A 109 -8.08 1.44 2.36
N TYR A 110 -7.02 0.73 1.94
CA TYR A 110 -7.07 -0.71 1.67
C TYR A 110 -7.30 -1.53 2.94
N GLN A 111 -6.69 -1.13 4.07
CA GLN A 111 -6.90 -1.79 5.36
C GLN A 111 -8.35 -1.70 5.81
N LEU A 112 -8.98 -0.54 5.63
CA LEU A 112 -10.40 -0.34 5.95
C LEU A 112 -11.31 -1.04 4.94
N ALA A 113 -11.00 -0.94 3.64
CA ALA A 113 -11.79 -1.57 2.58
C ALA A 113 -11.85 -3.09 2.73
N ALA A 114 -10.75 -3.75 3.13
CA ALA A 114 -10.75 -5.18 3.44
C ALA A 114 -11.81 -5.58 4.49
N ARG A 115 -12.17 -4.66 5.40
CA ARG A 115 -13.14 -4.91 6.47
C ARG A 115 -14.56 -4.44 6.13
N ARG A 116 -14.72 -3.55 5.14
CA ARG A 116 -15.95 -2.77 4.92
C ARG A 116 -16.52 -2.88 3.51
N ALA A 117 -15.73 -3.34 2.53
CA ALA A 117 -16.15 -3.44 1.16
C ALA A 117 -17.42 -4.29 1.03
N SER A 118 -18.43 -3.74 0.37
CA SER A 118 -19.66 -4.48 0.07
C SER A 118 -19.44 -5.43 -1.11
N PRO A 119 -20.32 -6.43 -1.31
CA PRO A 119 -20.28 -7.25 -2.52
C PRO A 119 -20.38 -6.43 -3.82
N ALA A 120 -21.09 -5.29 -3.78
CA ALA A 120 -21.19 -4.38 -4.92
C ALA A 120 -19.86 -3.65 -5.19
N ASP A 121 -19.14 -3.23 -4.13
CA ASP A 121 -17.81 -2.63 -4.29
C ASP A 121 -16.82 -3.64 -4.88
N LEU A 122 -16.85 -4.90 -4.42
CA LEU A 122 -15.99 -5.96 -4.95
C LEU A 122 -16.25 -6.22 -6.43
N ALA A 123 -17.52 -6.22 -6.86
CA ALA A 123 -17.88 -6.36 -8.27
C ALA A 123 -17.38 -5.17 -9.12
N GLU A 124 -17.50 -3.94 -8.63
CA GLU A 124 -16.97 -2.76 -9.34
C GLU A 124 -15.43 -2.78 -9.39
N LEU A 125 -14.76 -3.30 -8.36
CA LEU A 125 -13.30 -3.52 -8.37
C LEU A 125 -12.88 -4.57 -9.39
N ASP A 126 -13.67 -5.62 -9.59
CA ASP A 126 -13.42 -6.63 -10.65
C ASP A 126 -13.53 -6.03 -12.04
N GLU A 127 -14.56 -5.23 -12.29
CA GLU A 127 -14.75 -4.53 -13.55
C GLU A 127 -13.59 -3.57 -13.82
N ALA A 128 -13.15 -2.81 -12.81
CA ALA A 128 -12.00 -1.92 -12.92
C ALA A 128 -10.71 -2.69 -13.21
N LEU A 129 -10.49 -3.84 -12.57
CA LEU A 129 -9.32 -4.69 -12.79
C LEU A 129 -9.30 -5.30 -14.20
N ALA A 130 -10.45 -5.72 -14.70
CA ALA A 130 -10.61 -6.19 -16.08
C ALA A 130 -10.33 -5.06 -17.08
N ALA A 131 -10.80 -3.84 -16.81
CA ALA A 131 -10.49 -2.67 -17.62
C ALA A 131 -8.99 -2.33 -17.62
N MET A 132 -8.31 -2.44 -16.47
CA MET A 132 -6.86 -2.26 -16.39
C MET A 132 -6.12 -3.31 -17.23
N ALA A 133 -6.55 -4.57 -17.19
CA ALA A 133 -5.97 -5.64 -17.99
C ALA A 133 -6.11 -5.39 -19.50
N ALA A 134 -7.30 -4.95 -19.94
CA ALA A 134 -7.55 -4.57 -21.33
C ALA A 134 -6.73 -3.36 -21.78
N ALA A 135 -6.43 -2.44 -20.86
CA ALA A 135 -5.69 -1.22 -21.14
C ALA A 135 -4.16 -1.41 -21.20
N VAL A 136 -3.61 -2.53 -20.71
CA VAL A 136 -2.16 -2.84 -20.81
C VAL A 136 -1.62 -2.72 -22.25
N PRO A 137 -2.20 -3.38 -23.27
CA PRO A 137 -1.73 -3.25 -24.65
C PRO A 137 -1.99 -1.86 -25.27
N GLU A 138 -2.96 -1.09 -24.76
CA GLU A 138 -3.25 0.28 -25.22
C GLU A 138 -2.23 1.30 -24.70
N GLY A 139 -1.54 0.96 -23.60
CA GLY A 139 -0.42 1.72 -23.07
C GLY A 139 -0.78 2.59 -21.85
N PRO A 140 0.20 3.39 -21.37
CA PRO A 140 0.12 4.01 -20.05
C PRO A 140 -1.06 4.95 -19.82
N ALA A 141 -1.50 5.66 -20.86
CA ALA A 141 -2.60 6.62 -20.76
C ALA A 141 -3.95 5.92 -20.50
N ALA A 142 -4.24 4.86 -21.25
CA ALA A 142 -5.44 4.05 -21.06
C ALA A 142 -5.41 3.35 -19.69
N PHE A 143 -4.25 2.78 -19.32
CA PHE A 143 -4.07 2.13 -18.03
C PHE A 143 -4.32 3.09 -16.86
N ALA A 144 -3.80 4.32 -16.93
CA ALA A 144 -3.98 5.33 -15.88
C ALA A 144 -5.46 5.69 -15.64
N VAL A 145 -6.31 5.67 -16.68
CA VAL A 145 -7.75 5.91 -16.53
C VAL A 145 -8.41 4.79 -15.74
N ALA A 146 -8.08 3.54 -16.06
CA ALA A 146 -8.63 2.37 -15.36
C ALA A 146 -8.09 2.24 -13.93
N ASP A 147 -6.80 2.51 -13.72
CA ASP A 147 -6.15 2.59 -12.39
C ASP A 147 -6.83 3.60 -11.47
N VAL A 148 -7.12 4.80 -11.99
CA VAL A 148 -7.85 5.85 -11.27
C VAL A 148 -9.24 5.37 -10.85
N ALA A 149 -9.95 4.63 -11.71
CA ALA A 149 -11.26 4.08 -11.40
C ALA A 149 -11.17 3.05 -10.25
N PHE A 150 -10.21 2.13 -10.31
CA PHE A 150 -9.98 1.13 -9.26
C PHE A 150 -9.74 1.78 -7.89
N HIS A 151 -8.82 2.74 -7.82
CA HIS A 151 -8.49 3.41 -6.57
C HIS A 151 -9.65 4.27 -6.03
N ARG A 152 -10.51 4.82 -6.88
CA ARG A 152 -11.71 5.56 -6.45
C ARG A 152 -12.69 4.63 -5.72
N VAL A 153 -12.90 3.44 -6.27
CA VAL A 153 -13.75 2.43 -5.63
C VAL A 153 -13.15 2.00 -4.29
N MET A 154 -11.84 1.77 -4.25
CA MET A 154 -11.17 1.36 -3.00
C MET A 154 -11.27 2.43 -1.91
N ALA A 155 -11.07 3.70 -2.26
CA ALA A 155 -11.22 4.82 -1.32
C ALA A 155 -12.65 4.93 -0.80
N ARG A 156 -13.67 4.74 -1.65
CA ARG A 156 -15.08 4.71 -1.25
C ARG A 156 -15.40 3.51 -0.35
N ALA A 157 -14.92 2.32 -0.71
CA ALA A 157 -15.12 1.07 0.04
C ALA A 157 -14.49 1.11 1.44
N SER A 158 -13.53 2.01 1.68
CA SER A 158 -12.99 2.27 3.03
C SER A 158 -14.05 2.81 4.01
N GLY A 159 -15.12 3.44 3.52
CA GLY A 159 -16.17 4.04 4.33
C GLY A 159 -15.72 5.23 5.18
N ASP A 160 -14.57 5.85 4.86
CA ASP A 160 -14.05 7.05 5.52
C ASP A 160 -14.06 8.23 4.54
N GLU A 161 -15.00 9.16 4.72
CA GLU A 161 -15.22 10.28 3.80
C GLU A 161 -14.03 11.23 3.73
N MET A 162 -13.37 11.51 4.87
CA MET A 162 -12.21 12.39 4.90
C MET A 162 -11.02 11.75 4.18
N LEU A 163 -10.83 10.45 4.37
CA LEU A 163 -9.81 9.68 3.65
C LEU A 163 -10.06 9.71 2.14
N GLN A 164 -11.31 9.50 1.71
CA GLN A 164 -11.70 9.57 0.30
C GLN A 164 -11.40 10.94 -0.32
N VAL A 165 -11.79 12.02 0.38
CA VAL A 165 -11.57 13.41 -0.06
C VAL A 165 -10.08 13.72 -0.24
N CYS A 166 -9.26 13.38 0.77
CA CYS A 166 -7.82 13.59 0.72
C CYS A 166 -7.16 12.73 -0.36
N HIS A 167 -7.57 11.47 -0.47
CA HIS A 167 -7.05 10.51 -1.43
C HIS A 167 -7.26 11.00 -2.86
N GLU A 168 -8.50 11.35 -3.22
CA GLU A 168 -8.84 11.80 -4.56
C GLU A 168 -8.10 13.09 -4.94
N ALA A 169 -8.06 14.08 -4.02
CA ALA A 169 -7.38 15.34 -4.28
C ALA A 169 -5.89 15.17 -4.58
N VAL A 170 -5.19 14.33 -3.80
CA VAL A 170 -3.74 14.10 -3.96
C VAL A 170 -3.48 13.22 -5.18
N ARG A 171 -4.28 12.17 -5.38
CA ARG A 171 -4.17 11.27 -6.55
C ARG A 171 -4.24 12.07 -7.84
N ASP A 172 -5.22 12.93 -8.00
CA ASP A 172 -5.41 13.68 -9.25
C ASP A 172 -4.24 14.62 -9.57
N VAL A 173 -3.61 15.21 -8.55
CA VAL A 173 -2.38 15.99 -8.75
C VAL A 173 -1.23 15.07 -9.17
N VAL A 174 -1.04 13.94 -8.48
CA VAL A 174 0.01 12.96 -8.77
C VAL A 174 -0.14 12.39 -10.19
N THR A 175 -1.34 11.98 -10.60
CA THR A 175 -1.62 11.45 -11.95
C THR A 175 -1.33 12.49 -13.04
N GLY A 176 -1.62 13.77 -12.78
CA GLY A 176 -1.27 14.87 -13.69
C GLY A 176 0.24 15.03 -13.87
N LEU A 177 1.00 15.01 -12.77
CA LEU A 177 2.47 15.10 -12.78
C LEU A 177 3.12 13.88 -13.45
N ILE A 178 2.60 12.68 -13.16
CA ILE A 178 3.09 11.40 -13.69
C ILE A 178 2.85 11.27 -15.19
N SER A 179 1.64 11.59 -15.67
CA SER A 179 1.30 11.53 -17.09
C SER A 179 2.23 12.40 -17.94
N HIS A 180 2.61 13.58 -17.43
CA HIS A 180 3.59 14.44 -18.08
C HIS A 180 4.99 13.80 -18.18
N ARG A 181 5.45 13.08 -17.15
CA ARG A 181 6.76 12.39 -17.16
C ARG A 181 6.77 11.10 -18.01
N LEU A 182 5.69 10.31 -17.98
CA LEU A 182 5.62 9.04 -18.73
C LEU A 182 5.55 9.24 -20.24
N THR A 183 4.86 10.29 -20.70
CA THR A 183 4.83 10.69 -22.11
C THR A 183 6.21 11.09 -22.63
N THR A 184 7.08 11.62 -21.77
CA THR A 184 8.47 11.97 -22.13
C THR A 184 9.45 10.79 -22.06
N ALA A 185 9.14 9.73 -21.31
CA ALA A 185 10.06 8.62 -21.02
C ALA A 185 9.83 7.33 -21.84
N GLY A 186 9.02 7.39 -22.91
CA GLY A 186 8.92 6.31 -23.91
C GLY A 186 8.05 5.10 -23.56
N GLY A 187 7.36 5.10 -22.40
CA GLY A 187 6.49 4.01 -21.96
C GLY A 187 7.25 2.74 -21.58
N ARG A 188 6.85 2.08 -20.48
CA ARG A 188 7.43 0.80 -20.04
C ARG A 188 6.33 -0.25 -19.88
N PRO A 189 6.04 -1.06 -20.91
CA PRO A 189 4.96 -2.06 -20.87
C PRO A 189 5.09 -3.04 -19.71
N GLU A 190 6.32 -3.38 -19.33
CA GLU A 190 6.62 -4.30 -18.23
C GLU A 190 6.17 -3.74 -16.87
N LEU A 191 6.21 -2.41 -16.71
CA LEU A 191 5.70 -1.76 -15.51
C LEU A 191 4.18 -1.82 -15.41
N LEU A 192 3.47 -1.77 -16.56
CA LEU A 192 2.01 -1.87 -16.57
C LEU A 192 1.56 -3.28 -16.20
N VAL A 193 2.24 -4.31 -16.71
CA VAL A 193 2.00 -5.70 -16.31
C VAL A 193 2.25 -5.89 -14.82
N LYS A 194 3.39 -5.39 -14.31
CA LYS A 194 3.72 -5.46 -12.88
C LYS A 194 2.69 -4.73 -12.02
N ALA A 195 2.24 -3.56 -12.45
CA ALA A 195 1.20 -2.80 -11.75
C ALA A 195 -0.12 -3.56 -11.71
N LEU A 196 -0.55 -4.15 -12.83
CA LEU A 196 -1.74 -4.98 -12.89
C LEU A 196 -1.63 -6.16 -11.93
N ASP A 197 -0.50 -6.86 -11.93
CA ASP A 197 -0.29 -8.02 -11.06
C ASP A 197 -0.50 -7.66 -9.58
N LEU A 198 0.07 -6.52 -9.15
CA LEU A 198 -0.08 -6.00 -7.79
C LEU A 198 -1.52 -5.62 -7.45
N HIS A 199 -2.28 -5.04 -8.39
CA HIS A 199 -3.71 -4.73 -8.18
C HIS A 199 -4.56 -5.98 -8.01
N VAL A 200 -4.24 -7.05 -8.74
CA VAL A 200 -4.88 -8.36 -8.56
C VAL A 200 -4.60 -8.91 -7.15
N ASP A 201 -3.35 -8.82 -6.65
CA ASP A 201 -2.99 -9.30 -5.30
C ASP A 201 -3.70 -8.47 -4.22
N LEU A 202 -3.78 -7.17 -4.43
CA LEU A 202 -4.48 -6.25 -3.54
C LEU A 202 -5.96 -6.59 -3.40
N LEU A 203 -6.66 -6.82 -4.52
CA LEU A 203 -8.06 -7.20 -4.50
C LEU A 203 -8.28 -8.55 -3.82
N ALA A 204 -7.35 -9.49 -3.99
CA ALA A 204 -7.39 -10.78 -3.30
C ALA A 204 -7.28 -10.61 -1.77
N ALA A 205 -6.35 -9.79 -1.29
CA ALA A 205 -6.21 -9.50 0.15
C ALA A 205 -7.46 -8.81 0.72
N VAL A 206 -8.06 -7.86 -0.02
CA VAL A 206 -9.31 -7.20 0.36
C VAL A 206 -10.45 -8.20 0.46
N ARG A 207 -10.59 -9.12 -0.50
CA ARG A 207 -11.62 -10.19 -0.48
C ARG A 207 -11.44 -11.15 0.69
N ALA A 208 -10.20 -11.46 1.06
CA ALA A 208 -9.90 -12.32 2.19
C ALA A 208 -10.16 -11.66 3.56
N GLY A 209 -10.45 -10.35 3.58
CA GLY A 209 -10.59 -9.58 4.82
C GLY A 209 -9.27 -9.26 5.52
N ASP A 210 -8.14 -9.54 4.87
CA ASP A 210 -6.81 -9.29 5.43
C ASP A 210 -6.37 -7.85 5.17
N GLY A 211 -6.81 -6.95 6.05
CA GLY A 211 -6.49 -5.53 5.96
C GLY A 211 -5.00 -5.22 6.15
N GLU A 212 -4.24 -6.07 6.87
CA GLU A 212 -2.80 -5.83 7.02
C GLU A 212 -2.05 -6.20 5.75
N ALA A 213 -2.34 -7.35 5.15
CA ALA A 213 -1.79 -7.73 3.85
C ALA A 213 -2.16 -6.71 2.77
N ALA A 214 -3.43 -6.27 2.72
CA ALA A 214 -3.88 -5.25 1.78
C ALA A 214 -3.11 -3.93 1.95
N SER A 215 -2.88 -3.48 3.20
CA SER A 215 -2.07 -2.28 3.48
C SER A 215 -0.62 -2.44 3.03
N ARG A 216 0.02 -3.58 3.35
CA ARG A 216 1.41 -3.86 2.98
C ARG A 216 1.59 -3.87 1.46
N LEU A 217 0.71 -4.57 0.75
CA LEU A 217 0.69 -4.63 -0.71
C LEU A 217 0.47 -3.25 -1.33
N ALA A 218 -0.41 -2.41 -0.76
CA ALA A 218 -0.75 -1.10 -1.35
C ALA A 218 0.44 -0.15 -1.26
N ARG A 219 1.10 -0.16 -0.10
CA ARG A 219 2.35 0.58 0.14
C ARG A 219 3.45 0.09 -0.80
N ARG A 220 3.58 -1.22 -1.03
CA ARG A 220 4.55 -1.81 -1.95
C ARG A 220 4.29 -1.39 -3.39
N SER A 221 3.05 -1.46 -3.84
CA SER A 221 2.64 -1.07 -5.20
C SER A 221 3.06 0.37 -5.51
N MET A 222 2.74 1.30 -4.61
CA MET A 222 3.10 2.70 -4.77
C MET A 222 4.61 2.98 -4.73
N ARG A 223 5.41 2.17 -4.01
CA ARG A 223 6.88 2.26 -4.05
C ARG A 223 7.47 1.80 -5.37
N VAL A 224 6.87 0.82 -6.04
CA VAL A 224 7.30 0.39 -7.39
C VAL A 224 7.13 1.54 -8.38
N TYR A 225 6.03 2.28 -8.30
CA TYR A 225 5.83 3.49 -9.10
C TYR A 225 6.85 4.59 -8.77
N LEU A 226 7.12 4.82 -7.48
CA LEU A 226 8.11 5.81 -7.06
C LEU A 226 9.52 5.47 -7.56
N SER A 227 9.98 4.23 -7.37
CA SER A 227 11.33 3.81 -7.79
C SER A 227 11.52 3.85 -9.30
N ALA A 228 10.46 3.54 -10.05
CA ALA A 228 10.45 3.63 -11.51
C ALA A 228 10.54 5.08 -12.03
N MET A 229 10.10 6.07 -11.25
CA MET A 229 9.92 7.45 -11.71
C MET A 229 10.79 8.48 -11.01
N ALA A 230 11.52 8.07 -9.96
CA ALA A 230 12.37 8.94 -9.17
C ALA A 230 13.66 9.30 -9.91
N ASP A 231 13.93 10.60 -10.01
CA ASP A 231 15.25 11.11 -10.39
C ASP A 231 16.27 10.91 -9.25
N GLU A 232 17.54 11.23 -9.50
CA GLU A 232 18.61 11.08 -8.51
C GLU A 232 18.41 11.94 -7.26
N GLY A 233 17.79 13.12 -7.40
CA GLY A 233 17.49 14.03 -6.29
C GLY A 233 16.34 13.54 -5.41
N GLU A 234 15.29 12.98 -6.02
CA GLU A 234 14.16 12.35 -5.34
C GLU A 234 14.57 11.06 -4.61
N ARG A 235 15.51 10.29 -5.17
CA ARG A 235 16.12 9.12 -4.52
C ARG A 235 16.98 9.47 -3.31
N ALA A 236 17.61 10.64 -3.31
CA ALA A 236 18.51 11.09 -2.24
C ALA A 236 17.78 11.73 -1.04
N ARG A 237 16.48 12.05 -1.15
CA ARG A 237 15.71 12.65 -0.05
C ARG A 237 15.36 11.62 1.03
N PRO A 238 15.64 11.89 2.32
CA PRO A 238 15.32 10.97 3.42
C PRO A 238 13.81 10.68 3.48
N ALA A 239 13.46 9.43 3.78
CA ALA A 239 12.07 8.98 3.85
C ALA A 239 11.33 9.64 5.03
N LEU A 240 10.17 10.26 4.77
CA LEU A 240 9.34 10.92 5.79
C LEU A 240 8.43 9.95 6.55
N VAL A 241 8.14 8.80 5.95
CA VAL A 241 7.58 7.65 6.65
C VAL A 241 8.81 6.85 7.08
N ALA A 242 8.95 6.56 8.38
CA ALA A 242 9.93 5.57 8.82
C ALA A 242 9.81 4.36 7.88
N PRO A 243 10.93 3.76 7.42
CA PRO A 243 10.86 2.45 6.78
C PRO A 243 9.91 1.58 7.63
N LEU A 244 9.02 0.79 6.98
CA LEU A 244 8.41 -0.33 7.72
C LEU A 244 9.56 -0.96 8.47
N ALA A 245 9.49 -1.01 9.80
CA ALA A 245 10.69 -1.25 10.59
C ALA A 245 11.37 -2.50 10.04
N THR A 246 12.55 -2.31 9.47
CA THR A 246 13.27 -3.40 8.86
C THR A 246 13.92 -4.13 10.01
N THR A 247 13.66 -5.42 10.10
CA THR A 247 14.38 -6.25 11.04
C THR A 247 15.85 -6.29 10.60
N SER A 248 16.77 -6.17 11.54
CA SER A 248 18.21 -6.33 11.32
C SER A 248 18.68 -7.71 11.74
N ALA A 249 19.90 -8.10 11.36
CA ALA A 249 20.49 -9.35 11.82
C ALA A 249 20.58 -9.40 13.35
N ASP A 250 20.90 -8.27 13.99
CA ASP A 250 20.97 -8.16 15.46
C ASP A 250 19.61 -8.41 16.12
N ASP A 251 18.51 -7.95 15.50
CA ASP A 251 17.16 -8.21 16.01
C ASP A 251 16.81 -9.71 15.95
N VAL A 252 17.23 -10.41 14.89
CA VAL A 252 17.05 -11.86 14.79
C VAL A 252 17.86 -12.58 15.86
N LEU A 253 19.11 -12.16 16.09
CA LEU A 253 19.96 -12.75 17.12
C LEU A 253 19.39 -12.51 18.53
N GLU A 254 18.84 -11.32 18.80
CA GLU A 254 18.14 -11.01 20.05
C GLU A 254 16.95 -11.96 20.24
N LEU A 255 16.10 -12.16 19.21
CA LEU A 255 14.99 -13.10 19.24
C LEU A 255 15.44 -14.54 19.55
N LEU A 256 16.52 -14.98 18.91
CA LEU A 256 17.08 -16.32 19.12
C LEU A 256 17.62 -16.50 20.55
N ASP A 257 18.15 -15.44 21.17
CA ASP A 257 18.55 -15.45 22.57
C ASP A 257 17.32 -15.58 23.49
N VAL A 258 16.22 -14.87 23.20
CA VAL A 258 14.95 -15.04 23.92
C VAL A 258 14.47 -16.48 23.88
N ALA A 259 14.46 -17.08 22.69
CA ALA A 259 14.02 -18.46 22.53
C ALA A 259 14.93 -19.44 23.25
N ALA A 260 16.26 -19.24 23.18
CA ALA A 260 17.23 -20.06 23.88
C ALA A 260 17.03 -20.02 25.41
N ASP A 261 16.74 -18.84 25.97
CA ASP A 261 16.47 -18.67 27.42
C ASP A 261 15.22 -19.45 27.87
N THR A 262 14.23 -19.60 26.99
CA THR A 262 13.01 -20.38 27.28
C THR A 262 13.19 -21.89 27.08
N GLY A 263 14.32 -22.33 26.52
CA GLY A 263 14.54 -23.72 26.12
C GLY A 263 13.66 -24.18 24.95
N ALA A 264 13.02 -23.25 24.23
CA ALA A 264 12.17 -23.57 23.10
C ALA A 264 13.01 -24.05 21.90
N PRO A 265 12.76 -25.24 21.34
CA PRO A 265 13.28 -25.59 20.03
C PRO A 265 12.61 -24.65 19.01
N LEU A 266 13.45 -23.97 18.23
CA LEU A 266 13.03 -22.97 17.27
C LEU A 266 13.71 -23.21 15.92
N TRP A 267 12.92 -23.12 14.85
CA TRP A 267 13.41 -23.12 13.49
C TRP A 267 13.10 -21.78 12.84
N LEU A 268 14.13 -21.12 12.35
CA LEU A 268 13.97 -19.93 11.54
C LEU A 268 13.27 -20.32 10.22
N ASN A 269 12.28 -19.53 9.83
CA ASN A 269 11.51 -19.68 8.60
C ASN A 269 11.60 -18.40 7.75
N GLY A 270 10.95 -18.39 6.58
CA GLY A 270 10.79 -17.19 5.75
C GLY A 270 12.10 -16.59 5.25
N GLY A 271 12.10 -15.28 5.01
CA GLY A 271 13.22 -14.57 4.37
C GLY A 271 14.52 -14.61 5.17
N TRP A 272 14.44 -14.59 6.50
CA TRP A 272 15.62 -14.70 7.35
C TRP A 272 16.23 -16.11 7.35
N ALA A 273 15.41 -17.16 7.20
CA ALA A 273 15.93 -18.52 7.01
C ALA A 273 16.64 -18.69 5.66
N VAL A 274 16.11 -18.07 4.61
CA VAL A 274 16.76 -18.01 3.29
C VAL A 274 18.14 -17.38 3.42
N ASP A 275 18.22 -16.18 4.00
CA ASP A 275 19.49 -15.45 4.15
C ASP A 275 20.48 -16.17 5.06
N ALA A 276 19.99 -16.83 6.12
CA ALA A 276 20.82 -17.67 6.97
C ALA A 276 21.44 -18.83 6.19
N LEU A 277 20.67 -19.51 5.34
CA LEU A 277 21.13 -20.63 4.52
C LEU A 277 22.07 -20.19 3.38
N LEU A 278 21.86 -18.98 2.86
CA LEU A 278 22.75 -18.35 1.87
C LEU A 278 24.03 -17.78 2.51
N GLY A 279 24.01 -17.49 3.81
CA GLY A 279 25.11 -16.93 4.59
C GLY A 279 25.30 -15.41 4.42
N ALA A 280 24.33 -14.73 3.79
CA ALA A 280 24.36 -13.29 3.57
C ALA A 280 22.94 -12.73 3.46
N GLN A 281 22.74 -11.49 3.91
CA GLN A 281 21.46 -10.82 3.75
C GLN A 281 21.26 -10.40 2.29
N THR A 282 20.23 -10.94 1.63
CA THR A 282 19.99 -10.73 0.19
C THR A 282 18.94 -9.66 -0.09
N ARG A 283 18.03 -9.40 0.87
CA ARG A 283 17.03 -8.31 0.81
C ARG A 283 16.69 -7.76 2.19
N GLN A 284 15.90 -6.68 2.24
CA GLN A 284 15.32 -6.19 3.49
C GLN A 284 14.14 -7.07 3.91
N HIS A 285 14.04 -7.34 5.22
CA HIS A 285 12.98 -8.13 5.84
C HIS A 285 12.20 -7.25 6.82
N GLY A 286 10.87 -7.42 6.87
CA GLY A 286 9.99 -6.63 7.75
C GLY A 286 9.63 -7.34 9.06
N ASP A 287 9.96 -8.62 9.16
CA ASP A 287 9.54 -9.57 10.18
C ASP A 287 10.61 -10.65 10.37
N VAL A 288 10.43 -11.49 11.40
CA VAL A 288 11.13 -12.76 11.59
C VAL A 288 10.10 -13.87 11.74
N ASP A 289 10.11 -14.82 10.82
CA ASP A 289 9.25 -15.99 10.88
C ASP A 289 9.97 -17.11 11.64
N VAL A 290 9.29 -17.69 12.62
CA VAL A 290 9.82 -18.80 13.43
C VAL A 290 8.78 -19.89 13.60
N VAL A 291 9.23 -21.14 13.56
CA VAL A 291 8.39 -22.32 13.87
C VAL A 291 8.75 -22.81 15.26
N VAL A 292 7.75 -23.02 16.10
CA VAL A 292 7.91 -23.41 17.52
C VAL A 292 6.85 -24.44 17.90
N PRO A 293 7.18 -25.49 18.68
CA PRO A 293 6.17 -26.43 19.15
C PRO A 293 5.18 -25.79 20.13
N VAL A 294 3.94 -26.26 20.11
CA VAL A 294 2.82 -25.72 20.89
C VAL A 294 3.10 -25.63 22.38
N GLU A 295 3.81 -26.59 22.94
CA GLU A 295 4.20 -26.65 24.36
C GLU A 295 5.18 -25.54 24.76
N HIS A 296 5.90 -24.95 23.80
CA HIS A 296 6.88 -23.89 24.02
C HIS A 296 6.39 -22.49 23.60
N ALA A 297 5.36 -22.40 22.76
CA ALA A 297 4.86 -21.15 22.19
C ALA A 297 4.46 -20.13 23.28
N ALA A 298 3.74 -20.56 24.32
CA ALA A 298 3.31 -19.68 25.41
C ALA A 298 4.51 -19.07 26.17
N GLY A 299 5.54 -19.87 26.44
CA GLY A 299 6.76 -19.40 27.11
C GLY A 299 7.52 -18.37 26.28
N LEU A 300 7.65 -18.60 24.98
CA LEU A 300 8.28 -17.65 24.05
C LEU A 300 7.50 -16.33 23.98
N VAL A 301 6.17 -16.38 23.88
CA VAL A 301 5.32 -15.19 23.83
C VAL A 301 5.47 -14.35 25.10
N VAL A 302 5.51 -14.98 26.28
CA VAL A 302 5.74 -14.28 27.56
C VAL A 302 7.12 -13.63 27.58
N ALA A 303 8.17 -14.36 27.19
CA ALA A 303 9.53 -13.83 27.17
C ALA A 303 9.73 -12.69 26.17
N LEU A 304 8.99 -12.70 25.06
CA LEU A 304 8.95 -11.60 24.10
C LEU A 304 8.14 -10.41 24.64
N ALA A 305 7.06 -10.66 25.37
CA ALA A 305 6.27 -9.60 26.01
C ALA A 305 7.08 -8.80 27.04
N GLU A 306 7.96 -9.48 27.81
CA GLU A 306 8.90 -8.82 28.72
C GLU A 306 9.89 -7.89 28.01
N ARG A 307 10.12 -8.10 26.70
CA ARG A 307 10.97 -7.28 25.83
C ARG A 307 10.17 -6.22 25.05
N GLY A 308 8.89 -6.06 25.36
CA GLY A 308 8.02 -5.03 24.79
C GLY A 308 7.31 -5.43 23.50
N TYR A 309 7.35 -6.71 23.11
CA TYR A 309 6.49 -7.22 22.05
C TYR A 309 5.06 -7.41 22.55
N ALA A 310 4.09 -7.16 21.69
CA ALA A 310 2.68 -7.40 21.97
C ALA A 310 2.03 -8.11 20.77
N ALA A 311 1.03 -8.96 21.06
CA ALA A 311 0.25 -9.59 20.01
C ALA A 311 -0.49 -8.55 19.18
N ARG A 312 -0.40 -8.69 17.85
CA ARG A 312 -1.12 -7.84 16.92
C ARG A 312 -2.61 -8.23 16.87
N PRO A 313 -3.51 -7.28 16.58
CA PRO A 313 -4.93 -7.59 16.42
C PRO A 313 -5.15 -8.63 15.32
N GLY A 314 -5.85 -9.72 15.64
CA GLY A 314 -6.15 -10.81 14.69
C GLY A 314 -5.16 -11.98 14.73
N ALA A 315 -4.17 -11.98 15.62
CA ALA A 315 -3.33 -13.14 15.88
C ALA A 315 -4.18 -14.37 16.24
N ARG A 316 -3.81 -15.53 15.68
CA ARG A 316 -4.47 -16.82 15.92
C ARG A 316 -3.62 -17.67 16.87
N ALA A 317 -4.19 -18.71 17.44
CA ALA A 317 -3.44 -19.58 18.36
C ALA A 317 -2.33 -20.34 17.61
N GLU A 318 -2.60 -20.71 16.36
CA GLU A 318 -1.67 -21.38 15.47
C GLU A 318 -0.65 -20.42 14.83
N ASN A 319 -1.01 -19.15 14.60
CA ASN A 319 -0.12 -18.14 14.01
C ASN A 319 -0.13 -16.83 14.82
N ILE A 320 0.88 -16.66 15.68
CA ILE A 320 0.94 -15.57 16.65
C ILE A 320 1.88 -14.49 16.12
N VAL A 321 1.28 -13.42 15.58
CA VAL A 321 2.04 -12.25 15.12
C VAL A 321 2.26 -11.28 16.28
N LEU A 322 3.51 -11.03 16.62
CA LEU A 322 3.93 -10.11 17.66
C LEU A 322 4.60 -8.87 17.03
N GLY A 323 4.47 -7.71 17.67
CA GLY A 323 5.25 -6.53 17.29
C GLY A 323 5.56 -5.61 18.45
N ASP A 324 6.57 -4.76 18.29
CA ASP A 324 7.02 -3.83 19.32
C ASP A 324 6.84 -2.36 18.91
N PRO A 325 7.03 -1.39 19.82
CA PRO A 325 6.95 0.04 19.50
C PRO A 325 8.01 0.55 18.52
N ARG A 326 9.09 -0.21 18.28
CA ARG A 326 10.10 0.09 17.25
C ARG A 326 9.64 -0.38 15.86
N GLY A 327 8.50 -1.06 15.78
CA GLY A 327 7.87 -1.58 14.59
C GLY A 327 8.36 -2.97 14.17
N ARG A 328 9.25 -3.60 14.96
CA ARG A 328 9.74 -4.95 14.70
C ARG A 328 8.58 -5.93 14.76
N ALA A 329 8.66 -7.00 13.97
CA ALA A 329 7.61 -8.01 13.88
C ALA A 329 8.22 -9.41 14.00
N VAL A 330 7.53 -10.29 14.70
CA VAL A 330 7.87 -11.72 14.77
C VAL A 330 6.60 -12.50 14.48
N ASP A 331 6.63 -13.38 13.49
CA ASP A 331 5.54 -14.31 13.22
C ASP A 331 5.91 -15.69 13.80
N VAL A 332 5.12 -16.14 14.77
CA VAL A 332 5.34 -17.41 15.46
C VAL A 332 4.34 -18.43 14.93
N HIS A 333 4.83 -19.29 14.04
CA HIS A 333 4.13 -20.47 13.55
C HIS A 333 4.17 -21.57 14.60
N VAL A 334 3.04 -21.80 15.24
CA VAL A 334 2.90 -22.83 16.27
C VAL A 334 2.57 -24.16 15.62
N VAL A 335 3.29 -25.22 16.01
CA VAL A 335 3.08 -26.58 15.50
C VAL A 335 2.85 -27.60 16.61
N GLU A 336 1.92 -28.53 16.41
CA GLU A 336 1.77 -29.71 17.26
C GLU A 336 2.57 -30.87 16.65
N LEU A 337 3.61 -31.35 17.35
CA LEU A 337 4.46 -32.42 16.85
C LEU A 337 3.80 -33.79 17.06
N ASP A 338 3.70 -34.58 15.98
CA ASP A 338 3.25 -35.97 16.04
C ASP A 338 4.40 -36.94 16.41
N GLU A 339 4.06 -38.22 16.59
CA GLU A 339 5.03 -39.28 16.93
C GLU A 339 6.11 -39.53 15.85
N HIS A 340 5.87 -39.06 14.62
CA HIS A 340 6.80 -39.16 13.49
C HIS A 340 7.64 -37.89 13.34
N GLY A 341 7.42 -36.88 14.18
CA GLY A 341 8.10 -35.59 14.16
C GLY A 341 7.55 -34.59 13.14
N ASN A 342 6.39 -34.85 12.53
CA ASN A 342 5.73 -33.84 11.71
C ASN A 342 5.03 -32.82 12.61
N GLY A 343 5.15 -31.54 12.29
CA GLY A 343 4.46 -30.45 12.97
C GLY A 343 3.16 -30.08 12.26
N TRP A 344 2.03 -30.18 12.95
CA TRP A 344 0.73 -29.74 12.45
C TRP A 344 0.51 -28.27 12.80
N HIS A 345 0.40 -27.41 11.77
CA HIS A 345 0.07 -25.99 11.91
C HIS A 345 -1.41 -25.80 11.59
N GLY A 346 -2.23 -25.73 12.65
CA GLY A 346 -3.68 -25.74 12.49
C GLY A 346 -4.22 -27.03 11.84
N PRO A 347 -5.41 -27.00 11.21
CA PRO A 347 -6.10 -28.22 10.79
C PRO A 347 -5.63 -28.82 9.46
N THR A 348 -4.90 -28.07 8.63
CA THR A 348 -4.62 -28.45 7.23
C THR A 348 -3.18 -28.31 6.80
N GLU A 349 -2.35 -27.54 7.51
CA GLU A 349 -0.96 -27.32 7.13
C GLU A 349 -0.03 -28.21 7.95
N VAL A 350 0.93 -28.82 7.28
CA VAL A 350 1.89 -29.76 7.90
C VAL A 350 3.30 -29.33 7.54
N TYR A 351 4.14 -29.24 8.57
CA TYR A 351 5.59 -29.15 8.50
C TYR A 351 6.16 -30.56 8.64
N PRO A 352 6.58 -31.22 7.56
CA PRO A 352 7.04 -32.60 7.68
C PRO A 352 8.30 -32.68 8.53
N ALA A 353 8.57 -33.83 9.15
CA ALA A 353 9.76 -34.00 10.01
C ALA A 353 11.07 -33.61 9.27
N ALA A 354 11.12 -33.84 7.95
CA ALA A 354 12.22 -33.45 7.08
C ALA A 354 12.40 -31.91 6.93
N ALA A 355 11.38 -31.11 7.21
CA ALA A 355 11.45 -29.64 7.25
C ALA A 355 12.07 -29.16 8.57
N LEU A 356 11.81 -29.88 9.66
CA LEU A 356 12.19 -29.55 11.03
C LEU A 356 13.52 -30.19 11.47
N THR A 357 14.36 -30.63 10.52
CA THR A 357 15.67 -31.22 10.85
C THR A 357 16.63 -30.19 11.49
N GLY A 358 16.39 -28.89 11.28
CA GLY A 358 17.28 -27.82 11.73
C GLY A 358 18.49 -27.65 10.82
N ALA A 359 18.23 -27.37 9.53
CA ALA A 359 19.31 -27.10 8.58
C ALA A 359 20.19 -25.96 9.10
N ALA A 360 21.51 -26.13 9.00
CA ALA A 360 22.47 -25.19 9.55
C ALA A 360 22.59 -23.95 8.64
N GLY A 361 22.11 -22.81 9.12
CA GLY A 361 22.32 -21.50 8.54
C GLY A 361 23.29 -20.65 9.38
N THR A 362 23.62 -19.46 8.90
CA THR A 362 24.46 -18.49 9.62
C THR A 362 23.93 -17.08 9.46
N ILE A 363 23.71 -16.38 10.57
CA ILE A 363 23.37 -14.94 10.59
C ILE A 363 24.46 -14.20 11.35
N ALA A 364 25.11 -13.23 10.71
CA ALA A 364 26.21 -12.45 11.27
C ALA A 364 27.31 -13.32 11.95
N GLY A 365 27.58 -14.50 11.39
CA GLY A 365 28.57 -15.45 11.93
C GLY A 365 28.06 -16.39 13.02
N ARG A 366 26.84 -16.22 13.55
CA ARG A 366 26.21 -17.17 14.49
C ARG A 366 25.48 -18.27 13.73
N ALA A 367 25.73 -19.52 14.12
CA ALA A 367 24.97 -20.66 13.61
C ALA A 367 23.51 -20.61 14.09
N VAL A 368 22.58 -20.85 13.17
CA VAL A 368 21.14 -20.85 13.44
C VAL A 368 20.49 -22.10 12.84
N ARG A 369 19.39 -22.56 13.45
CA ARG A 369 18.58 -23.67 12.93
C ARG A 369 17.51 -23.12 12.02
N CYS A 370 17.46 -23.59 10.78
CA CYS A 370 16.48 -23.16 9.78
C CYS A 370 15.57 -24.33 9.37
N ILE A 371 14.42 -23.99 8.81
CA ILE A 371 13.66 -24.90 7.97
C ILE A 371 14.56 -25.38 6.83
N ALA A 372 14.48 -26.66 6.50
CA ALA A 372 15.31 -27.23 5.46
C ALA A 372 15.03 -26.58 4.08
N PRO A 373 16.06 -26.35 3.24
CA PRO A 373 15.96 -25.52 2.04
C PRO A 373 14.91 -26.01 1.04
N GLN A 374 14.77 -27.32 0.87
CA GLN A 374 13.74 -27.91 0.00
C GLN A 374 12.31 -27.58 0.46
N TRP A 375 12.10 -27.44 1.77
CA TRP A 375 10.81 -27.09 2.36
C TRP A 375 10.57 -25.58 2.35
N LEU A 376 11.60 -24.76 2.51
CA LEU A 376 11.48 -23.32 2.24
C LEU A 376 11.04 -23.07 0.80
N VAL A 377 11.61 -23.78 -0.19
CA VAL A 377 11.14 -23.71 -1.58
C VAL A 377 9.67 -24.18 -1.70
N GLN A 378 9.33 -25.31 -1.10
CA GLN A 378 7.99 -25.89 -1.20
C GLN A 378 6.91 -25.02 -0.52
N PHE A 379 7.20 -24.40 0.62
CA PHE A 379 6.28 -23.52 1.32
C PHE A 379 5.98 -22.24 0.55
N HIS A 380 6.81 -21.87 -0.43
CA HIS A 380 6.53 -20.79 -1.38
C HIS A 380 5.83 -21.29 -2.66
N THR A 381 5.03 -22.35 -2.58
CA THR A 381 4.24 -22.89 -3.72
C THR A 381 2.77 -23.00 -3.37
N GLY A 382 1.89 -23.09 -4.38
CA GLY A 382 0.45 -23.27 -4.14
C GLY A 382 -0.33 -21.99 -3.80
N TYR A 383 0.34 -20.83 -3.85
CA TYR A 383 -0.28 -19.50 -3.84
C TYR A 383 0.36 -18.61 -4.91
N ARG A 384 -0.16 -17.40 -5.10
CA ARG A 384 0.35 -16.47 -6.11
C ARG A 384 1.70 -15.90 -5.66
N VAL A 385 2.77 -16.47 -6.22
CA VAL A 385 4.18 -16.15 -5.92
C VAL A 385 4.61 -14.77 -6.42
N ASP A 386 5.29 -13.97 -5.61
CA ASP A 386 5.73 -12.63 -5.98
C ASP A 386 7.24 -12.52 -6.33
N VAL A 387 7.76 -11.30 -6.48
CA VAL A 387 9.17 -11.06 -6.84
C VAL A 387 10.14 -11.41 -5.71
N ASP A 388 9.74 -11.19 -4.45
CA ASP A 388 10.56 -11.56 -3.28
C ASP A 388 10.55 -13.10 -3.13
N ASP A 389 9.39 -13.73 -3.34
CA ASP A 389 9.28 -15.20 -3.40
C ASP A 389 10.18 -15.78 -4.52
N TRP A 390 10.19 -15.16 -5.72
CA TRP A 390 11.07 -15.58 -6.81
C TRP A 390 12.54 -15.41 -6.46
N HIS A 391 12.90 -14.27 -5.87
CA HIS A 391 14.26 -13.99 -5.46
C HIS A 391 14.77 -15.05 -4.47
N ASP A 392 13.98 -15.32 -3.43
CA ASP A 392 14.33 -16.26 -2.37
C ASP A 392 14.40 -17.71 -2.91
N VAL A 393 13.38 -18.14 -3.67
CA VAL A 393 13.35 -19.48 -4.28
C VAL A 393 14.45 -19.67 -5.31
N ALA A 394 14.72 -18.69 -6.18
CA ALA A 394 15.78 -18.80 -7.17
C ALA A 394 17.16 -18.90 -6.51
N ALA A 395 17.40 -18.13 -5.44
CA ALA A 395 18.65 -18.18 -4.71
C ALA A 395 18.84 -19.51 -3.96
N LEU A 396 17.79 -20.03 -3.32
CA LEU A 396 17.82 -21.36 -2.70
C LEU A 396 18.05 -22.47 -3.74
N CYS A 397 17.37 -22.42 -4.88
CA CYS A 397 17.54 -23.39 -5.95
C CYS A 397 18.96 -23.41 -6.50
N ASP A 398 19.56 -22.24 -6.75
CA ASP A 398 20.95 -22.13 -7.21
C ASP A 398 21.94 -22.63 -6.13
N ARG A 399 21.72 -22.28 -4.86
CA ARG A 399 22.62 -22.62 -3.76
C ARG A 399 22.64 -24.11 -3.42
N PHE A 400 21.48 -24.76 -3.50
CA PHE A 400 21.25 -26.13 -3.03
C PHE A 400 20.97 -27.13 -4.16
N ASP A 401 21.13 -26.72 -5.42
CA ASP A 401 20.87 -27.54 -6.61
C ASP A 401 19.44 -28.14 -6.60
N LEU A 402 18.46 -27.31 -6.22
CA LEU A 402 17.05 -27.70 -6.16
C LEU A 402 16.32 -27.34 -7.45
N PRO A 403 15.31 -28.13 -7.86
CA PRO A 403 14.48 -27.78 -8.99
C PRO A 403 13.60 -26.57 -8.66
N VAL A 404 13.61 -25.56 -9.54
CA VAL A 404 12.68 -24.44 -9.47
C VAL A 404 11.24 -24.95 -9.68
N PRO A 405 10.29 -24.66 -8.76
CA PRO A 405 8.92 -25.12 -8.91
C PRO A 405 8.21 -24.58 -10.16
N PRO A 406 7.26 -25.32 -10.75
CA PRO A 406 6.51 -24.90 -11.94
C PRO A 406 5.78 -23.56 -11.77
N ASP A 407 5.33 -23.24 -10.55
CA ASP A 407 4.66 -22.00 -10.16
C ASP A 407 5.49 -20.74 -10.54
N TYR A 408 6.81 -20.88 -10.66
CA TYR A 408 7.73 -19.79 -11.03
C TYR A 408 8.05 -19.71 -12.54
N ALA A 409 7.38 -20.51 -13.38
CA ALA A 409 7.64 -20.52 -14.83
C ALA A 409 7.52 -19.13 -15.48
N ARG A 410 6.60 -18.27 -14.97
CA ARG A 410 6.42 -16.89 -15.46
C ARG A 410 7.64 -16.00 -15.28
N PHE A 411 8.38 -16.17 -14.17
CA PHE A 411 9.60 -15.39 -13.89
C PHE A 411 10.79 -15.86 -14.73
N ARG A 412 10.82 -17.14 -15.09
CA ARG A 412 11.82 -17.68 -16.03
C ARG A 412 11.64 -17.13 -17.45
N ALA A 413 10.39 -16.97 -17.89
CA ALA A 413 10.07 -16.47 -19.23
C ALA A 413 10.33 -14.96 -19.40
N SER A 414 10.23 -14.17 -18.33
CA SER A 414 10.39 -12.71 -18.35
C SER A 414 11.83 -12.21 -18.18
N GLY A 415 12.83 -13.11 -18.11
CA GLY A 415 14.24 -12.72 -18.06
C GLY A 415 14.68 -11.96 -16.81
N HIS A 416 13.92 -12.04 -15.70
CA HIS A 416 14.27 -11.43 -14.41
C HIS A 416 15.58 -12.03 -13.84
N ARG A 417 16.71 -11.44 -14.24
CA ARG A 417 18.07 -11.76 -13.76
C ARG A 417 18.62 -10.71 -12.78
N GLU A 418 17.88 -9.66 -12.45
CA GLU A 418 18.36 -8.60 -11.57
C GLU A 418 18.25 -9.00 -10.09
N GLY A 419 19.39 -9.22 -9.43
CA GLY A 419 19.46 -9.33 -7.96
C GLY A 419 20.56 -10.22 -7.39
N LEU A 420 21.02 -11.23 -8.14
CA LEU A 420 22.07 -12.15 -7.68
C LEU A 420 23.45 -11.46 -7.69
N ARG A 421 23.74 -10.65 -6.67
CA ARG A 421 25.13 -10.31 -6.33
C ARG A 421 25.82 -11.61 -5.93
N ARG A 422 26.57 -12.21 -6.85
CA ARG A 422 27.47 -13.31 -6.52
C ARG A 422 28.43 -12.82 -5.42
N PRO A 423 28.59 -13.56 -4.31
CA PRO A 423 29.65 -13.25 -3.37
C PRO A 423 31.01 -13.37 -4.09
N PRO A 424 32.01 -12.55 -3.70
CA PRO A 424 33.35 -12.68 -4.24
C PRO A 424 33.85 -14.10 -3.95
N ARG A 425 34.32 -14.79 -4.99
CA ARG A 425 35.06 -16.03 -4.81
C ARG A 425 36.36 -15.70 -4.07
N SER A 426 36.62 -16.45 -3.00
CA SER A 426 37.82 -16.39 -2.16
C SER A 426 39.12 -16.39 -2.96
#